data_AF-U2F6J2-F1
#
_entry.id   AF-U2F6J2-F1
#
_cell.length_a   1.000
_cell.length_b   1.000
_cell.length_c   1.000
_cell.angle_alpha   90.00
_cell.angle_beta   90.00
_cell.angle_gamma   90.00
#
_symmetry.space_group_name_H-M   'P 1'
#
loop_
_entity.id
_entity.type
_entity.pdbx_description
1 polymer ?
#
loop_
_entity_poly.entity_id
_entity_poly.type
_entity_poly.pdbx_seq_one_letter_code
_entity_poly.pdbx_strand_id
1 'polypeptide(L)' 'MTAEENIVKRVCKELGITQRELAERMKVNEVTVRQWSSKGEVMPNVEATLNLLLENHRLKAQLKDLKSFAELIKSLQ' A
#
# COMPACT_ATOMS: atom_id res chain seq x y z
N MET A 1 8.51 -9.21 22.25
CA MET A 1 7.34 -9.13 21.36
C MET A 1 7.32 -7.71 20.82
N THR A 2 7.83 -7.49 19.61
CA THR A 2 7.85 -6.15 19.00
C THR A 2 6.41 -5.73 18.74
N ALA A 3 6.01 -4.55 19.22
CA ALA A 3 4.67 -3.99 18.98
C ALA A 3 4.31 -4.12 17.50
N GLU A 4 3.11 -4.62 17.18
CA GLU A 4 2.64 -4.72 15.81
C GLU A 4 2.81 -3.36 15.10
N GLU A 5 3.47 -3.38 13.94
CA GLU A 5 3.71 -2.16 13.18
C GLU A 5 2.37 -1.58 12.72
N ASN A 6 2.11 -0.32 13.07
CA ASN A 6 0.90 0.40 12.68
C ASN A 6 0.64 0.28 11.17
N ILE A 7 -0.61 -0.05 10.79
CA ILE A 7 -0.99 -0.32 9.41
C ILE A 7 -0.63 0.80 8.43
N VAL A 8 -0.72 2.07 8.84
CA VAL A 8 -0.34 3.22 7.99
C VAL A 8 1.15 3.21 7.67
N LYS A 9 1.99 2.91 8.67
CA LYS A 9 3.45 2.83 8.47
C LYS A 9 3.81 1.68 7.54
N ARG A 10 3.17 0.52 7.73
CA ARG A 10 3.33 -0.65 6.84
C ARG A 10 2.96 -0.31 5.40
N VAL A 11 1.82 0.32 5.18
CA VAL A 11 1.34 0.73 3.85
C VAL A 11 2.30 1.72 3.18
N CYS A 12 2.70 2.78 3.88
CA CYS A 12 3.67 3.74 3.35
C CYS A 12 4.99 3.06 2.95
N LYS A 13 5.49 2.15 3.78
CA LYS A 13 6.72 1.40 3.53
C LYS A 13 6.61 0.48 2.33
N GLU A 14 5.55 -0.35 2.27
CA GLU A 14 5.37 -1.33 1.18
C GLU A 14 5.09 -0.65 -0.17
N LEU A 15 4.34 0.46 -0.19
CA LEU A 15 4.07 1.18 -1.43
C LEU A 15 5.21 2.13 -1.83
N GLY A 16 6.20 2.35 -0.97
CA GLY A 16 7.28 3.33 -1.19
C GLY A 16 6.78 4.78 -1.25
N ILE A 17 5.81 5.15 -0.39
CA ILE A 17 5.18 6.47 -0.38
C ILE A 17 5.23 7.15 0.99
N THR A 18 5.02 8.45 0.98
CA THR A 18 4.85 9.30 2.17
C THR A 18 3.41 9.25 2.71
N GLN A 19 3.20 9.73 3.94
CA GLN A 19 1.86 9.87 4.54
C GLN A 19 0.99 10.88 3.77
N ARG A 20 1.60 11.93 3.21
CA ARG A 20 0.93 12.92 2.35
C ARG A 20 0.38 12.25 1.09
N GLU A 21 1.19 11.46 0.40
CA GLU A 21 0.75 10.73 -0.80
C GLU A 21 -0.31 9.67 -0.48
N LEU A 22 -0.24 9.04 0.69
CA LEU A 22 -1.30 8.14 1.15
C LEU A 22 -2.62 8.91 1.35
N ALA A 23 -2.58 10.10 1.95
CA ALA A 23 -3.76 10.95 2.11
C ALA A 23 -4.39 11.33 0.76
N GLU A 24 -3.56 11.69 -0.23
CA GLU A 24 -3.99 11.99 -1.59
C GLU A 24 -4.66 10.80 -2.30
N ARG A 25 -4.14 9.58 -2.10
CA ARG A 25 -4.72 8.34 -2.63
C ARG A 25 -6.03 7.99 -1.97
N MET A 26 -6.10 8.15 -0.65
CA MET A 26 -7.30 7.87 0.15
C MET A 26 -8.35 8.99 0.09
N LYS A 27 -8.03 10.13 -0.54
CA LYS A 27 -8.89 11.32 -0.62
C LYS A 27 -9.32 11.84 0.76
N VAL A 28 -8.37 11.84 1.69
CA VAL A 28 -8.54 12.37 3.05
C VAL A 28 -7.52 13.47 3.34
N ASN A 29 -7.69 14.19 4.44
CA ASN A 29 -6.73 15.17 4.89
C ASN A 29 -5.45 14.49 5.43
N GLU A 30 -4.28 15.07 5.18
CA GLU A 30 -2.99 14.58 5.69
C GLU A 30 -2.97 14.46 7.22
N VAL A 31 -3.60 15.40 7.93
CA VAL A 31 -3.72 15.37 9.39
C VAL A 31 -4.42 14.10 9.86
N THR A 32 -5.43 13.62 9.11
CA THR A 32 -6.15 12.38 9.42
C THR A 32 -5.21 11.17 9.34
N VAL A 33 -4.41 11.07 8.28
CA VAL A 33 -3.42 9.99 8.12
C VAL A 33 -2.34 10.06 9.19
N ARG A 34 -1.89 11.27 9.54
CA ARG A 34 -0.90 11.49 10.61
C ARG A 34 -1.41 11.01 11.96
N GLN A 35 -2.69 11.27 12.27
CA GLN A 35 -3.34 10.80 13.49
C GLN A 35 -3.43 9.27 13.53
N TRP A 36 -3.81 8.63 12.43
CA TRP A 36 -3.83 7.17 12.32
C TRP A 36 -2.43 6.55 12.53
N SER A 37 -1.39 7.20 12.01
CA SER A 37 -0.01 6.75 12.16
C SER A 37 0.54 6.89 13.58
N SER A 38 0.11 7.93 14.31
CA SER A 38 0.59 8.23 15.67
C SER A 38 -0.20 7.52 16.77
N LYS A 39 -1.53 7.45 16.64
CA LYS A 39 -2.40 6.86 17.67
C LYS A 39 -2.45 5.33 17.64
N GLY A 40 -2.03 4.70 16.55
CA GLY A 40 -2.08 3.24 16.44
C GLY A 40 -3.42 2.70 15.98
N GLU A 41 -4.51 3.46 16.13
CA GLU A 41 -5.87 3.01 15.88
C GLU A 41 -6.46 3.65 14.61
N VAL A 42 -7.11 2.82 13.80
CA VAL A 42 -7.90 3.21 12.63
C VAL A 42 -9.28 2.60 12.74
N MET A 43 -10.27 3.22 12.10
CA MET A 43 -11.59 2.61 11.97
C MET A 43 -11.49 1.33 11.13
N PRO A 44 -12.32 0.28 11.38
CA PRO A 44 -12.22 -0.99 10.65
C PRO A 44 -12.33 -0.86 9.12
N ASN A 45 -13.13 0.08 8.62
CA ASN A 45 -13.25 0.35 7.19
C ASN A 45 -11.97 0.97 6.59
N VAL A 46 -11.26 1.81 7.35
CA VAL A 46 -9.97 2.38 6.97
C VAL A 46 -8.92 1.29 6.91
N GLU A 47 -8.88 0.40 7.90
CA GLU A 47 -7.98 -0.75 7.89
C GLU A 47 -8.22 -1.67 6.69
N ALA A 48 -9.48 -2.01 6.41
CA ALA A 48 -9.85 -2.80 5.23
C ALA A 48 -9.40 -2.10 3.94
N THR A 49 -9.59 -0.78 3.83
CA THR A 49 -9.16 0.01 2.67
C THR A 49 -7.64 0.00 2.50
N LEU A 50 -6.88 0.13 3.60
CA LEU A 50 -5.43 0.09 3.61
C LEU A 50 -4.91 -1.30 3.20
N ASN A 51 -5.54 -2.37 3.67
CA ASN A 51 -5.22 -3.74 3.24
C ASN A 51 -5.52 -3.96 1.75
N LEU A 52 -6.64 -3.43 1.24
CA LEU A 52 -6.95 -3.47 -0.20
C LEU A 52 -5.91 -2.71 -1.04
N LEU A 53 -5.36 -1.59 -0.54
CA LEU A 53 -4.27 -0.88 -1.21
C LEU A 53 -2.99 -1.72 -1.29
N LEU A 54 -2.63 -2.44 -0.22
CA LEU A 54 -1.50 -3.37 -0.19
C LEU A 54 -1.70 -4.51 -1.19
N GLU A 55 -2.87 -5.16 -1.15
CA GLU A 55 -3.21 -6.25 -2.06
C GLU A 55 -3.16 -5.77 -3.53
N ASN A 56 -3.75 -4.61 -3.82
CA ASN A 56 -3.72 -4.04 -5.17
C ASN A 56 -2.29 -3.76 -5.65
N HIS A 57 -1.41 -3.28 -4.75
CA HIS A 57 -0.01 -3.05 -5.08
C HIS A 57 0.72 -4.36 -5.44
N ARG A 58 0.52 -5.41 -4.64
CA ARG A 58 1.11 -6.74 -4.88
C ARG A 58 0.59 -7.39 -6.17
N LEU A 59 -0.71 -7.32 -6.41
CA LEU A 59 -1.32 -7.84 -7.64
C LEU A 59 -0.80 -7.11 -8.89
N LYS A 60 -0.61 -5.79 -8.81
CA LYS A 60 -0.01 -5.02 -9.92
C LYS A 60 1.44 -5.40 -10.16
N ALA A 61 2.22 -5.68 -9.12
CA ALA A 61 3.60 -6.17 -9.25
C ALA A 61 3.64 -7.54 -9.94
N GLN A 62 2.83 -8.50 -9.47
CA GLN A 62 2.72 -9.83 -10.08
C GLN A 62 2.27 -9.74 -11.56
N LEU A 63 1.29 -8.89 -11.87
CA LEU A 63 0.85 -8.68 -13.24
C LEU A 63 1.98 -8.11 -14.12
N LYS A 64 2.80 -7.20 -13.58
CA LYS A 64 3.96 -6.66 -14.30
C LYS A 64 4.97 -7.77 -14.59
N ASP A 65 5.29 -8.61 -13.61
CA ASP A 65 6.23 -9.72 -13.77
C ASP A 65 5.76 -10.72 -14.83
N LEU A 66 4.47 -11.07 -14.81
CA LEU A 66 3.85 -11.94 -15.82
C LEU A 66 3.93 -11.34 -17.23
N LYS A 67 3.67 -10.03 -17.37
CA LYS A 67 3.82 -9.32 -18.65
C LYS A 67 5.26 -9.32 -19.13
N SER A 68 6.22 -9.03 -18.24
CA SER A 68 7.64 -9.07 -18.56
C SER A 68 8.09 -10.46 -19.01
N PHE A 69 7.61 -11.51 -18.35
CA PHE A 69 7.88 -12.89 -18.76
C PHE A 69 7.31 -13.22 -20.15
N ALA A 70 6.08 -12.80 -20.44
CA ALA A 70 5.46 -13.00 -21.75
C ALA A 70 6.25 -12.30 -22.87
N GLU A 71 6.75 -11.08 -22.64
CA GLU A 71 7.59 -10.37 -23.62
C GLU A 71 8.95 -11.04 -23.83
N LEU A 72 9.56 -11.61 -22.78
CA LEU A 72 10.80 -12.39 -22.91
C LEU A 72 10.60 -13.66 -23.74
N ILE A 73 9.48 -14.37 -23.57
CA ILE A 73 9.17 -15.52 -24.43
C ILE A 73 9.05 -15.08 -25.88
N LYS A 74 8.36 -13.96 -26.13
CA LYS A 74 8.13 -13.44 -27.47
C LYS A 74 9.43 -13.00 -28.15
N SER A 75 10.43 -12.51 -27.41
CA SER A 75 11.72 -12.10 -27.99
C SER A 75 12.65 -13.26 -28.33
N LEU A 76 12.34 -14.48 -27.88
CA LEU A 76 13.07 -15.70 -28.19
C LEU A 76 12.51 -16.48 -29.40
N GLN A 77 11.36 -16.06 -29.94
CA GLN A 77 10.73 -16.62 -31.15
C GLN A 77 11.01 -15.72 -32.36
#